data_AF-A0AAU4JF19-F1
#
_entry.id   AF-A0AAU4JF19-F1
#
_cell.length_a   1.000
_cell.length_b   1.000
_cell.length_c   1.000
_cell.angle_alpha   90.00
_cell.angle_beta   90.00
_cell.angle_gamma   90.00
#
_symmetry.space_group_name_H-M   'P 1'
#
loop_
_entity.id
_entity.type
_entity.pdbx_description
1 polymer ?
#
loop_
_entity_poly.entity_id
_entity_poly.type
_entity_poly.pdbx_seq_one_letter_code
_entity_poly.pdbx_strand_id
1 'polypeptide(L)'
;MDAVDYVARFRAVLSAAIRTANQADFDSETISEALIPDWFAEVTRGSIVVGRDDAASSGSQQYVSRRGEEPWELQDWLFCFDPQLRGWAWWDLTQLSHSAVLLWVDSSGEPAFPCEEFRWLAYACGAKNVDGPVVRRLSEWWQSRQDPAT
;
A
#
# COMPACT_ATOMS: atom_id res chain seq x y z
N MET A 1 -4.75 14.60 -7.29
CA MET A 1 -3.61 13.77 -7.70
C MET A 1 -4.07 12.88 -8.84
N ASP A 2 -3.29 12.81 -9.91
CA ASP A 2 -3.57 11.92 -11.03
C ASP A 2 -3.05 10.49 -10.77
N ALA A 3 -3.35 9.56 -11.68
CA ALA A 3 -2.94 8.18 -11.55
C ALA A 3 -1.41 7.98 -11.60
N VAL A 4 -0.67 8.82 -12.32
CA VAL A 4 0.79 8.68 -12.47
C VAL A 4 1.48 9.01 -11.14
N ASP A 5 1.11 10.14 -10.54
CA ASP A 5 1.60 10.56 -9.23
C ASP A 5 1.21 9.56 -8.14
N TYR A 6 -0.03 9.05 -8.19
CA TYR A 6 -0.51 8.02 -7.27
C TYR A 6 0.35 6.76 -7.35
N VAL A 7 0.59 6.24 -8.57
CA VAL A 7 1.38 5.02 -8.78
C VAL A 7 2.83 5.24 -8.35
N ALA A 8 3.42 6.40 -8.64
CA ALA A 8 4.78 6.72 -8.20
C ALA A 8 4.89 6.73 -6.67
N ARG A 9 3.96 7.39 -5.96
CA ARG A 9 3.92 7.40 -4.50
C ARG A 9 3.76 6.00 -3.92
N PHE A 10 2.83 5.22 -4.46
CA PHE A 10 2.56 3.86 -3.99
C PHE A 10 3.79 2.96 -4.16
N ARG A 11 4.40 2.97 -5.35
CA ARG A 11 5.62 2.20 -5.63
C ARG A 11 6.78 2.64 -4.75
N ALA A 12 6.93 3.94 -4.46
CA ALA A 12 8.00 4.44 -3.60
C ALA A 12 7.92 3.87 -2.18
N VAL A 13 6.74 3.93 -1.54
CA VAL A 13 6.55 3.38 -0.18
C VAL A 13 6.74 1.87 -0.18
N LEU A 14 6.12 1.17 -1.12
CA LEU A 14 6.18 -0.30 -1.12
C LEU A 14 7.58 -0.84 -1.43
N SER A 15 8.31 -0.19 -2.35
CA SER A 15 9.70 -0.54 -2.63
C SER A 15 10.60 -0.27 -1.42
N ALA A 16 10.35 0.82 -0.68
CA ALA A 16 11.07 1.10 0.56
C ALA A 16 10.79 0.02 1.61
N ALA A 17 9.52 -0.33 1.85
CA ALA A 17 9.12 -1.37 2.80
C ALA A 17 9.76 -2.73 2.48
N ILE A 18 9.73 -3.17 1.22
CA ILE A 18 10.36 -4.42 0.78
C ILE A 18 11.88 -4.38 0.99
N ARG A 19 12.54 -3.25 0.69
CA ARG A 19 13.99 -3.10 0.89
C ARG A 19 14.35 -3.10 2.37
N THR A 20 13.56 -2.43 3.20
CA THR A 20 13.67 -2.48 4.66
C THR A 20 13.55 -3.92 5.15
N ALA A 21 12.50 -4.64 4.75
CA ALA A 21 12.27 -6.02 5.16
C ALA A 21 13.43 -6.95 4.78
N ASN A 22 13.99 -6.80 3.58
CA ASN A 22 15.16 -7.59 3.15
C ASN A 22 16.44 -7.33 3.97
N GLN A 23 16.48 -6.25 4.75
CA GLN A 23 17.62 -5.85 5.59
C GLN A 23 17.32 -5.97 7.08
N ALA A 24 16.07 -6.24 7.45
CA ALA A 24 15.61 -6.22 8.83
C ALA A 24 15.95 -7.53 9.54
N ASP A 25 16.19 -7.41 10.83
CA ASP A 25 16.13 -8.51 11.78
C ASP A 25 14.75 -8.49 12.43
N PHE A 26 13.88 -9.42 12.04
CA PHE A 26 12.49 -9.48 12.53
C PHE A 26 12.38 -10.08 13.94
N ASP A 27 13.48 -10.60 14.52
CA ASP A 27 13.52 -10.98 15.94
C ASP A 27 13.72 -9.74 16.86
N SER A 28 14.03 -8.58 16.28
CA SER A 28 14.11 -7.29 16.97
C SER A 28 12.72 -6.75 17.33
N GLU A 29 12.63 -5.97 18.42
CA GLU A 29 11.40 -5.25 18.80
C GLU A 29 11.02 -4.15 17.81
N THR A 30 11.98 -3.66 17.01
CA THR A 30 11.75 -2.57 16.05
C THR A 30 12.49 -2.79 14.74
N ILE A 31 11.86 -2.34 13.67
CA ILE A 31 12.37 -2.34 12.30
C ILE A 31 12.83 -0.94 11.93
N SER A 32 13.95 -0.84 11.22
CA SER A 32 14.49 0.43 10.73
C SER A 32 13.52 1.13 9.77
N GLU A 33 13.19 2.38 10.09
CA GLU A 33 12.30 3.23 9.27
C GLU A 33 13.07 4.09 8.27
N ALA A 34 14.41 3.98 8.21
CA ALA A 34 15.29 4.92 7.51
C ALA A 34 15.03 5.04 6.00
N LEU A 35 14.43 4.03 5.37
CA LEU A 35 14.08 4.06 3.95
C LEU A 35 12.64 4.52 3.70
N ILE A 36 11.81 4.58 4.74
CA ILE A 36 10.39 4.88 4.62
C ILE A 36 10.22 6.38 4.36
N PRO A 37 9.44 6.77 3.34
CA PRO A 37 9.19 8.19 3.08
C PRO A 37 8.58 8.89 4.30
N ASP A 38 9.16 10.03 4.70
CA ASP A 38 8.75 10.78 5.90
C ASP A 38 7.25 11.04 5.95
N TRP A 39 6.66 11.46 4.82
CA TRP A 39 5.22 11.74 4.73
C TRP A 39 4.35 10.52 5.06
N PHE A 40 4.81 9.31 4.67
CA PHE A 40 4.07 8.08 4.93
C PHE A 40 4.24 7.67 6.39
N ALA A 41 5.45 7.84 6.92
CA ALA A 41 5.74 7.57 8.31
C ALA A 41 4.96 8.51 9.25
N GLU A 42 4.84 9.79 8.91
CA GLU A 42 4.04 10.78 9.65
C GLU A 42 2.56 10.38 9.71
N VAL A 43 1.92 10.10 8.56
CA VAL A 43 0.49 9.77 8.53
C VAL A 43 0.18 8.43 9.20
N THR A 44 1.10 7.47 9.13
CA THR A 44 0.96 6.14 9.74
C THR A 44 1.16 6.20 11.25
N ARG A 45 2.08 7.02 11.77
CA ARG A 45 2.22 7.24 13.23
C ARG A 45 1.07 8.06 13.86
N GLY A 46 -0.09 8.14 13.23
CA GLY A 46 -1.25 8.88 13.73
C GLY A 46 -1.04 10.39 13.80
N SER A 47 0.02 10.93 13.17
CA SER A 47 0.18 12.37 13.00
C SER A 47 -0.75 12.83 11.87
N ILE A 48 -2.06 12.66 12.07
CA ILE A 48 -3.06 13.40 11.30
C ILE A 48 -2.87 14.85 11.72
N VAL A 49 -2.02 15.57 11.00
CA VAL A 49 -1.84 17.00 11.20
C VAL A 49 -3.13 17.66 10.73
N VAL A 50 -4.04 17.90 11.68
CA VAL A 50 -5.28 18.65 11.46
C VAL A 50 -4.91 19.99 10.80
N GLY A 51 -5.32 20.18 9.54
CA GLY A 51 -5.06 21.39 8.77
C GLY A 51 -4.00 21.27 7.66
N ARG A 52 -3.36 20.10 7.47
CA ARG A 52 -2.51 19.85 6.30
C ARG A 52 -3.37 19.34 5.13
N ASP A 53 -3.59 20.19 4.14
CA ASP A 53 -4.36 19.86 2.93
C ASP A 53 -3.49 19.08 1.93
N ASP A 54 -3.09 17.87 2.32
CA ASP A 54 -2.36 16.96 1.45
C ASP A 54 -3.08 15.62 1.24
N ALA A 55 -2.65 14.91 0.19
CA ALA A 55 -3.28 13.66 -0.24
C ALA A 55 -3.23 12.56 0.83
N ALA A 56 -2.17 12.52 1.65
CA ALA A 56 -2.00 11.52 2.69
C ALA A 56 -2.96 11.75 3.85
N SER A 57 -3.07 13.00 4.31
CA SER A 57 -3.98 13.40 5.38
C SER A 57 -5.44 13.20 4.97
N SER A 58 -5.81 13.62 3.76
CA SER A 58 -7.16 13.40 3.20
C SER A 58 -7.49 11.91 3.04
N GLY A 59 -6.51 11.13 2.59
CA GLY A 59 -6.65 9.70 2.39
C GLY A 59 -6.81 8.92 3.69
N SER A 60 -6.00 9.22 4.70
CA SER A 60 -6.12 8.66 6.05
C SER A 60 -7.50 8.94 6.66
N GLN A 61 -8.00 10.16 6.57
CA GLN A 61 -9.36 10.50 7.03
C GLN A 61 -10.44 9.68 6.32
N GLN A 62 -10.27 9.40 5.02
CA GLN A 62 -11.19 8.55 4.29
C GLN A 62 -11.11 7.07 4.71
N TYR A 63 -9.92 6.55 5.01
CA TYR A 63 -9.77 5.22 5.58
C TYR A 63 -10.57 5.09 6.87
N VAL A 64 -10.32 6.00 7.83
CA VAL A 64 -11.00 6.03 9.13
C VAL A 64 -12.52 6.17 8.95
N SER A 65 -12.97 7.11 8.12
CA SER A 65 -14.40 7.35 7.89
C SER A 65 -15.13 6.15 7.28
N ARG A 66 -14.46 5.35 6.42
CA ARG A 66 -15.10 4.25 5.71
C ARG A 66 -15.01 2.92 6.47
N ARG A 67 -13.95 2.74 7.25
CA ARG A 67 -13.67 1.49 7.95
C ARG A 67 -14.08 1.53 9.42
N GLY A 68 -14.16 2.72 10.02
CA GLY A 68 -14.32 2.85 11.47
C GLY A 68 -13.10 2.35 12.25
N GLU A 69 -11.96 2.23 11.57
CA GLU A 69 -10.69 1.72 12.10
C GLU A 69 -9.70 2.89 12.22
N GLU A 70 -8.80 2.79 13.19
CA GLU A 70 -7.70 3.75 13.35
C GLU A 70 -6.64 3.54 12.25
N PRO A 71 -5.80 4.56 11.95
CA PRO A 71 -4.60 4.38 11.15
C PRO A 71 -3.74 3.24 11.69
N TRP A 72 -3.10 2.50 10.79
CA TRP A 72 -2.11 1.48 11.17
C TRP A 72 -0.94 2.12 11.89
N GLU A 73 -0.41 1.47 12.92
CA GLU A 73 0.89 1.83 13.49
C GLU A 73 2.01 1.42 12.49
N LEU A 74 3.08 2.21 12.41
CA LEU A 74 4.09 2.05 11.35
C LEU A 74 4.92 0.79 11.54
N GLN A 75 5.33 0.46 12.76
CA GLN A 75 6.05 -0.77 13.06
C GLN A 75 5.16 -1.97 12.75
N ASP A 76 3.92 -2.00 13.23
CA ASP A 76 2.95 -3.06 12.91
C ASP A 76 2.83 -3.27 11.40
N TRP A 77 2.71 -2.17 10.63
CA TRP A 77 2.65 -2.23 9.17
C TRP A 77 3.94 -2.77 8.55
N LEU A 78 5.12 -2.43 9.09
CA LEU A 78 6.42 -2.95 8.62
C LEU A 78 6.61 -4.43 8.93
N PHE A 79 6.12 -4.91 10.08
CA PHE A 79 6.17 -6.33 10.44
C PHE A 79 5.36 -7.21 9.47
N CYS A 80 4.33 -6.68 8.80
CA CYS A 80 3.61 -7.39 7.75
C CYS A 80 4.47 -7.73 6.51
N PHE A 81 5.69 -7.20 6.42
CA PHE A 81 6.63 -7.50 5.35
C PHE A 81 7.67 -8.57 5.70
N ASP A 82 7.59 -9.21 6.88
CA ASP A 82 8.48 -10.31 7.26
C ASP A 82 8.47 -11.44 6.22
N PRO A 83 9.58 -11.69 5.49
CA PRO A 83 9.63 -12.72 4.47
C PRO A 83 9.39 -14.14 5.01
N GLN A 84 9.60 -14.39 6.30
CA GLN A 84 9.32 -15.69 6.92
C GLN A 84 7.83 -15.96 7.10
N LEU A 85 7.04 -14.89 7.26
CA LEU A 85 5.58 -14.93 7.41
C LEU A 85 4.85 -14.72 6.08
N ARG A 86 5.60 -14.44 5.00
CA ARG A 86 5.06 -13.95 3.75
C ARG A 86 5.16 -14.99 2.63
N GLY A 87 4.04 -15.65 2.32
CA GLY A 87 3.92 -16.43 1.09
C GLY A 87 3.68 -15.57 -0.16
N TRP A 88 3.12 -14.37 -0.01
CA TRP A 88 2.63 -13.54 -1.12
C TRP A 88 3.69 -12.63 -1.75
N ALA A 89 3.53 -12.29 -3.02
CA ALA A 89 4.39 -11.36 -3.76
C ALA A 89 3.59 -10.15 -4.24
N TRP A 90 4.15 -8.95 -4.12
CA TRP A 90 3.59 -7.79 -4.82
C TRP A 90 4.10 -7.80 -6.26
N TRP A 91 3.21 -7.57 -7.22
CA TRP A 91 3.56 -7.65 -8.63
C TRP A 91 3.72 -6.27 -9.24
N ASP A 92 2.65 -5.47 -9.27
CA ASP A 92 2.70 -4.07 -9.72
C ASP A 92 1.37 -3.35 -9.51
N LEU A 93 1.31 -2.08 -9.93
CA LEU A 93 0.06 -1.39 -10.27
C LEU A 93 -0.09 -1.25 -11.78
N THR A 94 -1.32 -1.42 -12.27
CA THR A 94 -1.70 -1.09 -13.65
C THR A 94 -2.67 0.08 -13.65
N GLN A 95 -2.42 1.09 -14.49
CA GLN A 95 -3.36 2.19 -14.70
C GLN A 95 -4.50 1.75 -15.62
N LEU A 96 -5.75 1.91 -15.17
CA LEU A 96 -6.95 1.63 -15.96
C LEU A 96 -7.53 2.87 -16.65
N SER A 97 -7.32 4.03 -16.06
CA SER A 97 -7.75 5.33 -16.61
C SER A 97 -6.99 6.46 -15.92
N HIS A 98 -7.30 7.72 -16.23
CA HIS A 98 -6.73 8.88 -15.52
C HIS A 98 -7.00 8.90 -14.00
N SER A 99 -8.00 8.16 -13.51
CA SER A 99 -8.43 8.20 -12.11
C SER A 99 -8.59 6.82 -11.46
N ALA A 100 -8.21 5.73 -12.14
CA ALA A 100 -8.38 4.37 -11.64
C ALA A 100 -7.12 3.53 -11.89
N VAL A 101 -6.76 2.74 -10.89
CA VAL A 101 -5.61 1.84 -10.91
C VAL A 101 -5.99 0.48 -10.32
N LEU A 102 -5.36 -0.59 -10.79
CA LEU A 102 -5.42 -1.91 -10.18
C LEU A 102 -4.12 -2.18 -9.43
N LEU A 103 -4.25 -2.63 -8.19
CA LEU A 103 -3.16 -3.21 -7.42
C LEU A 103 -3.16 -4.72 -7.64
N TRP A 104 -2.03 -5.27 -8.07
CA TRP A 104 -1.86 -6.70 -8.25
C TRP A 104 -0.99 -7.29 -7.15
N VAL A 105 -1.55 -8.27 -6.45
CA VAL A 105 -0.88 -9.06 -5.41
C VAL A 105 -1.06 -10.52 -5.80
N ASP A 106 0.05 -11.25 -5.83
CA ASP A 106 0.04 -12.70 -5.92
C ASP A 106 0.03 -13.26 -4.52
N SER A 107 -1.04 -13.97 -4.15
CA SER A 107 -1.13 -14.60 -2.83
C SER A 107 -0.23 -15.83 -2.70
N SER A 108 0.35 -16.33 -3.79
CA SER A 108 1.04 -17.62 -3.85
C SER A 108 0.22 -18.79 -3.31
N GLY A 109 -1.12 -18.67 -3.35
CA GLY A 109 -2.04 -19.67 -2.81
C GLY A 109 -2.32 -19.57 -1.31
N GLU A 110 -1.77 -18.56 -0.62
CA GLU A 110 -2.07 -18.32 0.79
C GLU A 110 -3.56 -18.00 1.00
N PRO A 111 -4.22 -18.59 2.02
CA PRO A 111 -5.62 -18.33 2.32
C PRO A 111 -5.85 -16.94 2.92
N ALA A 112 -4.79 -16.32 3.45
CA ALA A 112 -4.80 -14.97 4.00
C ALA A 112 -3.63 -14.17 3.42
N PHE A 113 -3.87 -12.88 3.13
CA PHE A 113 -2.84 -11.94 2.74
C PHE A 113 -3.18 -10.57 3.37
N PRO A 114 -2.21 -9.65 3.52
CA PRO A 114 -2.37 -8.40 4.27
C PRO A 114 -3.16 -7.35 3.48
N CYS A 115 -4.44 -7.66 3.28
CA CYS A 115 -5.32 -6.87 2.44
C CYS A 115 -5.66 -5.51 3.05
N GLU A 116 -5.71 -5.40 4.37
CA GLU A 116 -6.02 -4.15 5.07
C GLU A 116 -4.81 -3.22 5.09
N GLU A 117 -3.59 -3.76 5.18
CA GLU A 117 -2.33 -3.04 5.14
C GLU A 117 -2.08 -2.44 3.76
N PHE A 118 -2.43 -3.18 2.70
CA PHE A 118 -2.44 -2.66 1.34
C PHE A 118 -3.53 -1.62 1.11
N ARG A 119 -4.71 -1.83 1.71
CA ARG A 119 -5.80 -0.85 1.65
C ARG A 119 -5.40 0.44 2.36
N TRP A 120 -4.77 0.35 3.53
CA TRP A 120 -4.18 1.48 4.24
C TRP A 120 -3.21 2.25 3.36
N LEU A 121 -2.22 1.56 2.76
CA LEU A 121 -1.27 2.18 1.85
C LEU A 121 -1.99 2.89 0.69
N ALA A 122 -2.99 2.27 0.08
CA ALA A 122 -3.77 2.88 -1.00
C ALA A 122 -4.44 4.19 -0.56
N TYR A 123 -5.08 4.20 0.61
CA TYR A 123 -5.67 5.42 1.16
C TYR A 123 -4.60 6.45 1.53
N ALA A 124 -3.52 6.09 2.23
CA ALA A 124 -2.41 6.98 2.57
C ALA A 124 -1.73 7.59 1.32
N CYS A 125 -1.76 6.88 0.18
CA CYS A 125 -1.31 7.45 -1.08
C CYS A 125 -2.29 8.48 -1.66
N GLY A 126 -3.57 8.46 -1.28
CA GLY A 126 -4.60 9.41 -1.69
C GLY A 126 -5.79 8.77 -2.42
N ALA A 127 -5.99 7.45 -2.28
CA ALA A 127 -7.17 6.80 -2.85
C ALA A 127 -8.45 7.37 -2.21
N LYS A 128 -9.48 7.58 -3.04
CA LYS A 128 -10.82 7.99 -2.57
C LYS A 128 -11.75 6.80 -2.30
N ASN A 129 -11.46 5.68 -2.95
CA ASN A 129 -12.15 4.42 -2.77
C ASN A 129 -11.19 3.29 -3.10
N VAL A 130 -11.33 2.17 -2.40
CA VAL A 130 -10.57 0.95 -2.65
C VAL A 130 -11.53 -0.23 -2.55
N ASP A 131 -11.79 -0.87 -3.68
CA ASP A 131 -12.66 -2.04 -3.80
C ASP A 131 -11.85 -3.34 -3.80
N GLY A 132 -12.53 -4.46 -3.52
CA GLY A 132 -11.90 -5.77 -3.43
C GLY A 132 -11.39 -6.10 -2.03
N PRO A 133 -10.50 -7.09 -1.88
CA PRO A 133 -9.82 -7.80 -2.96
C PRO A 133 -10.73 -8.72 -3.77
N VAL A 134 -10.33 -8.99 -5.02
CA VAL A 134 -11.04 -9.90 -5.91
C VAL A 134 -10.03 -10.84 -6.56
N VAL A 135 -10.30 -12.14 -6.51
CA VAL A 135 -9.46 -13.14 -7.18
C VAL A 135 -9.61 -13.01 -8.70
N ARG A 136 -8.47 -12.96 -9.39
CA ARG A 136 -8.36 -12.78 -10.85
C ARG A 136 -7.39 -13.81 -11.42
N ARG A 137 -7.56 -14.18 -12.69
CA ARG A 137 -6.62 -15.08 -13.36
C ARG A 137 -5.36 -14.33 -13.77
N LEU A 138 -4.23 -15.04 -13.76
CA LEU A 138 -2.94 -14.53 -14.24
C LEU A 138 -3.00 -13.90 -15.65
N SER A 139 -3.80 -14.48 -16.55
CA SER A 139 -3.99 -13.95 -17.91
C SER A 139 -4.59 -12.55 -17.93
N GLU A 140 -5.44 -12.21 -16.97
CA GLU A 140 -6.09 -10.89 -16.88
C GLU A 140 -5.07 -9.81 -16.49
N TRP A 141 -4.13 -10.15 -15.62
CA TRP A 141 -2.99 -9.26 -15.31
C TRP A 141 -2.14 -8.99 -16.56
N TRP A 142 -1.76 -10.04 -17.29
CA TRP A 142 -0.97 -9.90 -18.52
C TRP A 142 -1.65 -9.01 -19.55
N GLN A 143 -2.96 -9.18 -19.77
CA GLN A 143 -3.74 -8.35 -20.67
C GLN A 143 -3.75 -6.89 -20.23
N SER A 144 -3.92 -6.62 -18.93
CA SER A 144 -3.94 -5.25 -18.40
C SER A 144 -2.64 -4.48 -18.66
N ARG A 145 -1.50 -5.18 -18.83
CA ARG A 145 -0.21 -4.56 -19.13
C ARG A 145 0.00 -4.26 -20.61
N GLN A 146 -0.76 -4.90 -21.50
CA GLN A 146 -0.62 -4.75 -22.95
C GLN A 146 -1.49 -3.62 -23.51
N ASP A 147 -2.60 -3.30 -22.84
CA ASP A 147 -3.47 -2.17 -23.15
C ASP A 147 -3.35 -1.09 -22.06
N PRO A 148 -2.27 -0.29 -22.02
CA PRO A 148 -2.28 0.91 -21.21
C PRO A 148 -3.41 1.79 -21.73
N ALA A 149 -4.32 2.19 -20.83
CA ALA A 149 -5.49 3.00 -21.15
C ALA A 149 -5.14 4.12 -22.14
N THR A 150 -5.83 4.13 -23.29
CA THR A 150 -5.64 5.10 -24.38
C THR A 150 -6.12 6.48 -23.97
#